data_AF-A0A8J4Q5H9-F1
#
_entry.id   AF-A0A8J4Q5H9-F1
#
_cell.length_a   1.000
_cell.length_b   1.000
_cell.length_c   1.000
_cell.angle_alpha   90.00
_cell.angle_beta   90.00
_cell.angle_gamma   90.00
#
_symmetry.space_group_name_H-M   'P 1'
#
loop_
_entity.id
_entity.type
_entity.pdbx_description
1 polymer ?
#
loop_
_entity_poly.entity_id
_entity_poly.type
_entity_poly.pdbx_seq_one_letter_code
_entity_poly.pdbx_strand_id
1 'polypeptide(L)' 'GDLPSIAGIEVLERQCGAIPLRFCHVEYGRVSFFSFDEVELPILP' A
#
# COMPACT_ATOMS: atom_id res chain seq x y z
N GLY A 1 14.76 -0.76 -7.21
CA GLY A 1 14.51 -0.32 -5.80
C GLY A 1 13.61 -1.35 -5.17
N ASP A 2 13.67 -1.55 -3.86
CA ASP A 2 12.78 -2.51 -3.21
C ASP A 2 11.32 -2.01 -3.25
N LEU A 3 10.38 -2.91 -3.51
CA LEU A 3 8.96 -2.58 -3.43
C LEU A 3 8.60 -2.19 -1.98
N PRO A 4 7.68 -1.23 -1.79
CA PRO A 4 7.21 -0.89 -0.46
C PRO A 4 6.57 -2.13 0.18
N SER A 5 6.97 -2.43 1.43
CA SER A 5 6.34 -3.50 2.21
C SER A 5 4.96 -3.06 2.71
N ILE A 6 4.03 -4.01 2.83
CA ILE A 6 2.67 -3.75 3.33
C ILE A 6 2.72 -3.04 4.69
N ALA A 7 3.55 -3.54 5.62
CA ALA A 7 3.72 -2.92 6.94
C ALA A 7 4.24 -1.47 6.86
N GLY A 8 5.15 -1.17 5.93
CA GLY A 8 5.63 0.19 5.71
C GLY A 8 4.53 1.11 5.16
N ILE A 9 3.66 0.59 4.31
CA ILE A 9 2.51 1.31 3.75
C ILE A 9 1.49 1.63 4.83
N GLU A 10 1.09 0.66 5.65
CA GLU A 10 0.13 0.87 6.75
C GLU A 10 0.61 1.94 7.74
N VAL A 11 1.91 1.97 8.04
CA VAL A 11 2.51 3.01 8.88
C VAL A 11 2.38 4.40 8.23
N LEU A 12 2.66 4.50 6.92
CA LEU A 12 2.55 5.75 6.17
C LEU A 12 1.09 6.23 6.08
N GLU A 13 0.13 5.33 5.83
CA GLU A 13 -1.29 5.67 5.80
C GLU A 13 -1.77 6.19 7.15
N ARG A 14 -1.38 5.54 8.25
CA ARG A 14 -1.65 6.05 9.62
C ARG A 14 -1.05 7.43 9.85
N GLN A 15 0.16 7.68 9.40
CA GLN A 15 0.81 9.00 9.50
C GLN A 15 0.11 10.07 8.65
N CYS A 16 -0.55 9.68 7.56
CA CYS A 16 -1.32 10.55 6.68
C CYS A 16 -2.80 10.68 7.09
N GLY A 17 -3.18 10.26 8.30
CA GLY A 17 -4.56 10.39 8.79
C GLY A 17 -5.50 9.29 8.32
N ALA A 18 -4.96 8.09 8.08
CA ALA A 18 -5.69 6.90 7.63
C ALA A 18 -6.44 7.11 6.29
N ILE A 19 -5.87 7.94 5.42
CA ILE A 19 -6.35 8.07 4.03
C ILE A 19 -5.66 7.00 3.16
N PRO A 20 -6.37 6.43 2.16
CA PRO A 20 -5.75 5.51 1.22
C PRO A 20 -4.63 6.19 0.43
N LEU A 21 -3.44 5.62 0.46
CA LEU A 21 -2.29 6.12 -0.30
C LEU A 21 -2.08 5.33 -1.59
N ARG A 22 -1.71 6.04 -2.66
CA ARG A 22 -1.31 5.43 -3.93
C ARG A 22 0.19 5.55 -4.10
N PHE A 23 0.85 4.42 -4.33
CA PHE A 23 2.30 4.34 -4.49
C PHE A 23 2.66 4.16 -5.96
N CYS A 24 3.77 4.75 -6.38
CA CYS A 24 4.34 4.53 -7.70
C CYS A 24 5.75 3.95 -7.58
N HIS A 25 6.04 2.92 -8.36
CA HIS A 25 7.39 2.39 -8.55
C HIS A 25 7.82 2.68 -9.98
N VAL A 26 8.97 3.35 -10.13
CA VAL A 26 9.53 3.70 -11.43
C VAL A 26 10.79 2.87 -11.65
N GLU A 27 10.80 2.04 -12.67
CA GLU A 27 11.95 1.19 -13.00
C GLU A 27 12.09 1.00 -14.51
N TYR A 28 13.31 1.19 -15.04
CA TYR A 28 13.63 1.07 -16.47
C TYR A 28 12.66 1.83 -17.40
N GLY A 29 12.22 3.03 -17.00
CA GLY A 29 11.28 3.85 -17.76
C GLY A 29 9.82 3.37 -17.73
N ARG A 30 9.50 2.36 -16.91
CA ARG A 30 8.14 1.91 -16.63
C ARG A 30 7.67 2.44 -15.28
N VAL A 31 6.39 2.76 -15.20
CA VAL A 31 5.73 3.18 -13.95
C VAL A 31 4.69 2.13 -13.58
N SER A 32 4.78 1.60 -12.37
CA SER A 32 3.79 0.71 -11.77
C SER A 32 3.09 1.44 -10.63
N PHE A 33 1.76 1.40 -10.62
CA PHE A 33 0.95 1.98 -9.56
C PHE A 33 0.42 0.89 -8.64
N PHE A 34 0.48 1.13 -7.34
CA PHE A 34 -0.02 0.24 -6.30
C PHE A 34 -0.96 1.00 -5.38
N SER A 35 -2.04 0.35 -5.00
CA SER A 35 -2.93 0.75 -3.89
C SER A 35 -3.23 -0.50 -3.08
N PHE A 36 -3.41 -0.31 -1.78
CA PHE A 36 -3.73 -1.37 -0.86
C PHE A 36 -5.07 -1.03 -0.24
N ASP A 37 -5.99 -1.99 -0.27
CA ASP A 37 -7.30 -1.85 0.35
C ASP A 37 -7.32 -2.72 1.60
N GLU A 38 -7.72 -2.14 2.73
CA GLU A 38 -8.01 -2.91 3.94
C GLU A 38 -9.31 -3.70 3.71
N VAL A 39 -9.25 -5.02 3.91
CA VAL A 39 -10.40 -5.91 3.78
C VAL A 39 -10.64 -6.65 5.08
N GLU A 40 -11.83 -6.52 5.65
CA GLU A 40 -12.23 -7.32 6.80
C GLU A 40 -12.47 -8.77 6.36
N LEU A 41 -11.72 -9.70 6.95
CA LEU A 41 -11.89 -11.12 6.66
C LEU A 41 -13.12 -11.67 7.40
N PRO A 42 -13.89 -12.56 6.76
CA PRO A 42 -15.02 -13.18 7.43
C PRO A 42 -14.55 -14.06 8.59
N ILE A 43 -15.29 -14.02 9.70
CA ILE A 43 -15.05 -14.91 10.84
C ILE A 43 -15.56 -16.30 10.45
N LEU A 44 -14.69 -17.31 10.54
CA LEU A 44 -15.06 -18.71 10.29
C LEU A 44 -15.79 -19.31 11.52
N PRO A 45 -16.75 -20.23 11.30
CA PRO A 45 -17.50 -20.89 12.38
C PRO A 45 -16.65 -21.84 13.23
#